data_AF-A0AAU9D9Q7-F1
#
_entry.id   AF-A0AAU9D9Q7-F1
#
_cell.length_a   1.000
_cell.length_b   1.000
_cell.length_c   1.000
_cell.angle_alpha   90.00
_cell.angle_beta   90.00
_cell.angle_gamma   90.00
#
_symmetry.space_group_name_H-M   'P 1'
#
loop_
_entity.id
_entity.type
_entity.pdbx_description
1 polymer ?
#
loop_
_entity_poly.entity_id
_entity_poly.type
_entity_poly.pdbx_seq_one_letter_code
_entity_poly.pdbx_strand_id
1 'polypeptide(L)'
;MNGYRYAIYKDRFDYLLFDLKCYFNGAATPMQKAYENGTTRIWLDQFNHDFPKFIDQMQLNSFVNENYEVIDLADGSTKVIHNLATALEIQKTINVYLANLLDLTFLTSLKLTKKGSNAFFKYFIRNAKQ
;
A
#
# COMPACT_ATOMS: atom_id res chain seq x y z
N MET A 1 -4.84 -10.59 -15.12
CA MET A 1 -3.69 -10.44 -16.05
C MET A 1 -2.90 -9.19 -15.65
N ASN A 2 -1.61 -9.32 -15.36
CA ASN A 2 -0.78 -8.23 -14.81
C ASN A 2 -0.66 -6.99 -15.73
N GLY A 3 -0.96 -7.12 -17.03
CA GLY A 3 -0.89 -6.01 -17.98
C GLY A 3 -1.98 -4.94 -17.84
N TYR A 4 -3.13 -5.24 -17.22
CA TYR A 4 -4.23 -4.26 -17.10
C TYR A 4 -3.90 -3.17 -16.06
N ARG A 5 -3.32 -3.57 -14.91
CA ARG A 5 -2.82 -2.61 -13.91
C ARG A 5 -1.69 -1.75 -14.46
N TYR A 6 -0.76 -2.35 -15.21
CA TYR A 6 0.30 -1.58 -15.86
C TYR A 6 -0.25 -0.57 -16.87
N ALA A 7 -1.28 -0.94 -17.64
CA ALA A 7 -1.90 -0.03 -18.58
C ALA A 7 -2.49 1.21 -17.89
N ILE A 8 -3.15 1.03 -16.74
CA ILE A 8 -3.86 2.09 -16.02
C ILE A 8 -2.93 2.87 -15.08
N TYR A 9 -2.15 2.19 -14.24
CA TYR A 9 -1.37 2.80 -13.15
C TYR A 9 0.14 2.77 -13.37
N LYS A 10 0.65 2.16 -14.45
CA LYS A 10 2.10 1.95 -14.67
C LYS A 10 2.79 1.28 -13.48
N ASP A 11 2.08 0.34 -12.85
CA ASP A 11 2.49 -0.40 -11.66
C ASP A 11 2.76 0.47 -10.41
N ARG A 12 2.24 1.70 -10.37
CA ARG A 12 2.14 2.48 -9.13
C ARG A 12 1.21 1.79 -8.13
N PHE A 13 1.80 1.32 -7.03
CA PHE A 13 1.11 0.57 -5.99
C PHE A 13 0.17 1.47 -5.17
N ASP A 14 0.59 2.71 -4.89
CA ASP A 14 -0.24 3.71 -4.21
C ASP A 14 -1.51 4.02 -5.02
N TYR A 15 -1.42 4.06 -6.35
CA TYR A 15 -2.59 4.26 -7.21
C TYR A 15 -3.53 3.05 -7.20
N LEU A 16 -3.00 1.83 -7.19
CA LEU A 16 -3.80 0.63 -7.00
C LEU A 16 -4.50 0.63 -5.63
N LEU A 17 -3.82 1.09 -4.59
CA LEU A 17 -4.36 1.13 -3.24
C LEU A 17 -5.46 2.18 -3.10
N PHE A 18 -5.29 3.36 -3.70
CA PHE A 18 -6.31 4.39 -3.80
C PHE A 18 -7.54 3.89 -4.57
N ASP A 19 -7.30 3.18 -5.67
CA ASP A 19 -8.37 2.61 -6.48
C ASP A 19 -9.19 1.54 -5.73
N LEU A 20 -8.53 0.71 -4.93
CA LEU A 20 -9.18 -0.20 -3.98
C LEU A 20 -9.97 0.55 -2.91
N LYS A 21 -9.46 1.67 -2.38
CA LYS A 21 -10.23 2.51 -1.44
C LYS A 21 -11.52 3.01 -2.08
N CYS A 22 -11.48 3.48 -3.32
CA CYS A 22 -12.67 3.85 -4.07
C CYS A 22 -13.64 2.67 -4.21
N TYR A 23 -13.15 1.49 -4.54
CA TYR A 23 -13.96 0.27 -4.63
C TYR A 23 -14.68 -0.06 -3.30
N PHE A 24 -13.94 -0.07 -2.19
CA PHE A 24 -14.50 -0.35 -0.86
C PHE A 24 -15.57 0.69 -0.45
N ASN A 25 -15.40 1.94 -0.87
CA ASN A 25 -16.38 3.01 -0.66
C ASN A 25 -17.58 2.96 -1.64
N GLY A 26 -17.66 1.96 -2.52
CA GLY A 26 -18.72 1.84 -3.53
C GLY A 26 -18.63 2.84 -4.68
N ALA A 27 -17.48 3.51 -4.84
CA ALA A 27 -17.25 4.43 -5.95
C ALA A 27 -16.81 3.68 -7.22
N ALA A 28 -17.08 4.28 -8.38
CA ALA A 28 -16.62 3.73 -9.65
C ALA A 28 -15.08 3.76 -9.74
N THR A 29 -14.50 2.67 -10.26
CA THR A 29 -13.05 2.51 -10.41
C THR A 29 -12.70 1.94 -11.80
N PRO A 30 -11.59 2.38 -12.43
CA PRO A 30 -11.03 1.75 -13.62
C PRO A 30 -10.82 0.23 -13.53
N MET A 31 -10.60 -0.32 -12.34
CA MET A 31 -10.37 -1.75 -12.11
C MET A 31 -11.62 -2.50 -11.66
N GLN A 32 -12.80 -1.87 -11.65
CA GLN A 32 -14.05 -2.47 -11.16
C GLN A 32 -14.30 -3.88 -11.70
N LYS A 33 -14.14 -4.08 -13.01
CA LYS A 33 -14.30 -5.39 -13.65
C LYS A 33 -13.35 -6.46 -13.11
N ALA A 34 -12.14 -6.08 -12.69
CA ALA A 34 -11.16 -6.99 -12.11
C ALA A 34 -11.50 -7.32 -10.65
N TYR A 35 -12.04 -6.38 -9.89
CA TYR A 35 -12.47 -6.59 -8.50
C TYR A 35 -13.75 -7.42 -8.40
N GLU A 36 -14.67 -7.26 -9.35
CA GLU A 36 -15.91 -8.05 -9.43
C GLU A 36 -15.70 -9.45 -10.03
N ASN A 37 -14.50 -9.78 -10.48
CA ASN A 37 -14.20 -11.11 -11.00
C ASN A 37 -14.19 -12.14 -9.85
N GLY A 38 -15.07 -13.15 -9.96
CA GLY A 38 -15.33 -14.22 -9.01
C GLY A 38 -14.37 -14.35 -7.83
N THR A 39 -13.17 -14.88 -8.04
CA THR A 39 -12.20 -15.14 -6.97
C THR A 39 -11.71 -13.86 -6.28
N THR A 40 -11.45 -12.79 -7.05
CA THR A 40 -11.04 -11.50 -6.50
C THR A 40 -12.13 -10.91 -5.63
N ARG A 41 -13.39 -10.97 -6.10
CA ARG A 41 -14.53 -10.47 -5.35
C ARG A 41 -14.69 -11.21 -4.03
N ILE A 42 -14.70 -12.54 -4.06
CA ILE A 42 -14.83 -13.38 -2.86
C ILE A 42 -13.74 -13.04 -1.84
N TRP A 43 -12.51 -12.79 -2.30
CA TRP A 43 -11.41 -12.40 -1.42
C TRP A 43 -11.59 -10.99 -0.85
N LEU A 44 -12.00 -10.01 -1.66
CA LEU A 44 -12.25 -8.64 -1.20
C LEU A 44 -13.45 -8.55 -0.25
N ASP A 45 -14.47 -9.39 -0.42
CA ASP A 45 -15.66 -9.43 0.43
C ASP A 45 -15.34 -9.89 1.86
N GLN A 46 -14.21 -10.58 2.10
CA GLN A 46 -13.75 -10.96 3.45
C GLN A 46 -13.46 -9.74 4.34
N PHE A 47 -13.20 -8.59 3.73
CA PHE A 47 -12.96 -7.34 4.41
C PHE A 47 -14.26 -6.55 4.67
N ASN A 48 -15.45 -7.12 4.44
CA ASN A 48 -16.75 -6.50 4.75
C ASN A 48 -16.95 -5.09 4.14
N HIS A 49 -16.42 -4.88 2.94
CA HIS A 49 -16.40 -3.57 2.30
C HIS A 49 -15.70 -2.44 3.12
N ASP A 50 -14.76 -2.80 4.01
CA ASP A 50 -14.07 -1.89 4.93
C ASP A 50 -12.59 -1.75 4.55
N PHE A 51 -12.23 -0.58 4.00
CA PHE A 51 -10.86 -0.27 3.60
C PHE A 51 -9.87 -0.20 4.77
N PRO A 52 -10.17 0.47 5.90
CA PRO A 52 -9.36 0.37 7.11
C PRO A 52 -9.05 -1.07 7.53
N LYS A 53 -10.08 -1.94 7.57
CA LYS A 53 -9.90 -3.36 7.90
C LYS A 53 -8.96 -4.07 6.91
N PHE A 54 -9.11 -3.79 5.62
CA PHE A 54 -8.22 -4.28 4.58
C PHE A 54 -6.76 -3.85 4.82
N ILE A 55 -6.52 -2.57 5.09
CA ILE A 55 -5.18 -2.02 5.34
C ILE A 55 -4.50 -2.71 6.52
N ASP A 56 -5.21 -2.86 7.64
CA ASP A 56 -4.64 -3.42 8.86
C ASP A 56 -4.32 -4.91 8.70
N GLN A 57 -5.23 -5.68 8.09
CA GLN A 57 -5.03 -7.13 7.90
C GLN A 57 -3.94 -7.42 6.86
N MET A 58 -3.80 -6.59 5.84
CA MET A 58 -2.75 -6.69 4.82
C MET A 58 -1.42 -6.05 5.26
N GLN A 59 -1.37 -5.44 6.45
CA GLN A 59 -0.20 -4.75 7.01
C GLN A 59 0.34 -3.63 6.11
N LEU A 60 -0.57 -2.88 5.47
CA LEU A 60 -0.26 -1.81 4.53
C LEU A 60 -0.25 -0.42 5.17
N ASN A 61 -0.22 -0.32 6.50
CA ASN A 61 -0.31 0.94 7.24
C ASN A 61 0.75 1.98 6.85
N SER A 62 1.93 1.56 6.37
CA SER A 62 2.97 2.48 5.90
C SER A 62 2.56 3.29 4.67
N PHE A 63 1.53 2.87 3.92
CA PHE A 63 1.06 3.51 2.69
C PHE A 63 -0.14 4.45 2.89
N VAL A 64 -0.62 4.57 4.13
CA VAL A 64 -1.74 5.44 4.48
C VAL A 64 -1.39 6.35 5.65
N ASN A 65 -2.10 7.47 5.78
CA ASN A 65 -2.05 8.28 7.00
C ASN A 65 -3.00 7.73 8.08
N GLU A 66 -3.08 8.44 9.21
CA GLU A 66 -3.95 8.10 10.35
C GLU A 66 -5.45 8.06 10.04
N ASN A 67 -5.88 8.70 8.96
CA ASN A 67 -7.27 8.69 8.48
C ASN A 67 -7.50 7.64 7.38
N TYR A 68 -6.56 6.73 7.15
CA TYR A 68 -6.59 5.77 6.05
C TYR A 68 -6.70 6.44 4.67
N GLU A 69 -6.15 7.64 4.52
CA GLU A 69 -5.93 8.28 3.22
C GLU A 69 -4.62 7.77 2.61
N VAL A 70 -4.65 7.41 1.33
CA VAL A 70 -3.49 6.82 0.64
C VAL A 70 -2.46 7.91 0.36
N ILE A 71 -1.23 7.69 0.83
CA ILE A 71 -0.12 8.62 0.66
C ILE A 71 0.32 8.64 -0.81
N ASP A 72 0.56 9.84 -1.35
CA ASP A 72 1.18 10.00 -2.67
C ASP A 72 2.70 9.88 -2.55
N LEU A 73 3.24 8.74 -2.99
CA LEU A 73 4.68 8.48 -2.95
C LEU A 73 5.45 9.28 -4.01
N ALA A 74 4.79 9.89 -5.00
CA ALA A 74 5.46 10.77 -5.95
C ALA A 74 5.76 12.17 -5.39
N ASP A 75 5.11 12.58 -4.29
CA ASP A 75 5.20 13.94 -3.72
C ASP A 75 5.85 13.95 -2.31
N GLY A 76 6.79 13.04 -2.09
CA GLY A 76 7.57 13.00 -0.85
C GLY A 76 6.80 12.55 0.39
N SER A 77 5.72 11.79 0.21
CA SER A 77 4.91 11.20 1.30
C SER A 77 4.19 12.19 2.22
N THR A 78 4.09 13.46 1.83
CA THR A 78 3.41 14.50 2.65
C THR A 78 1.97 14.77 2.21
N LYS A 79 1.62 14.37 1.00
CA LYS A 79 0.28 14.52 0.43
C LYS A 79 -0.41 13.17 0.30
N VAL A 80 -1.74 13.24 0.15
CA VAL A 80 -2.59 12.08 -0.10
C VAL A 80 -3.15 12.15 -1.51
N ILE A 81 -3.46 11.00 -2.08
CA ILE A 81 -4.05 10.90 -3.41
C ILE A 81 -5.54 11.25 -3.31
N HIS A 82 -5.97 12.23 -4.11
CA HIS A 82 -7.38 12.55 -4.29
C HIS A 82 -7.91 12.18 -5.67
N ASN A 83 -7.03 12.11 -6.67
CA ASN A 83 -7.37 11.79 -8.05
C ASN A 83 -6.21 11.02 -8.71
N LEU A 84 -6.55 10.17 -9.68
CA LEU A 84 -5.57 9.46 -10.50
C LEU A 84 -4.95 10.42 -11.53
N ALA A 85 -3.62 10.49 -11.55
CA ALA A 85 -2.90 11.24 -12.58
C ALA A 85 -2.92 10.52 -13.94
N THR A 86 -2.74 11.29 -15.01
CA THR A 86 -2.58 10.76 -16.37
C THR A 86 -1.28 9.97 -16.53
N ALA A 87 -1.21 9.11 -17.54
CA ALA A 87 0.00 8.33 -17.83
C ALA A 87 1.26 9.21 -18.05
N LEU A 88 1.09 10.40 -18.63
CA LEU A 88 2.19 11.35 -18.84
C LEU A 88 2.69 11.94 -17.51
N GLU A 89 1.78 12.26 -16.58
CA GLU A 89 2.13 12.76 -15.25
C GLU A 89 2.80 11.67 -14.39
N ILE A 90 2.33 10.43 -14.49
CA ILE A 90 2.97 9.28 -13.85
C ILE A 90 4.40 9.11 -14.38
N GLN A 91 4.59 9.19 -15.69
CA GLN A 91 5.92 9.03 -16.30
C GLN A 91 6.91 10.10 -15.82
N LYS A 92 6.46 11.34 -15.62
CA LYS A 92 7.29 12.44 -15.11
C LYS A 92 7.74 12.23 -13.66
N THR A 93 6.98 11.48 -12.87
CA THR A 93 7.19 11.32 -11.42
C THR A 93 7.74 9.96 -11.02
N ILE A 94 7.88 9.03 -11.97
CA ILE A 94 8.20 7.62 -11.67
C ILE A 94 9.51 7.44 -10.90
N ASN A 95 10.56 8.21 -11.22
CA ASN A 95 11.85 8.09 -10.52
C ASN A 95 11.75 8.52 -9.06
N VAL A 96 11.01 9.60 -8.79
CA VAL A 96 10.77 10.09 -7.42
C VAL A 96 9.91 9.10 -6.65
N TYR A 97 8.84 8.59 -7.28
CA TYR A 97 8.00 7.54 -6.73
C TYR A 97 8.82 6.29 -6.33
N LEU A 98 9.69 5.81 -7.22
CA LEU A 98 10.50 4.61 -6.96
C LEU A 98 11.50 4.83 -5.81
N ALA A 99 12.13 6.00 -5.76
CA ALA A 99 13.03 6.35 -4.66
C ALA A 99 12.27 6.33 -3.31
N ASN A 100 11.12 6.99 -3.24
CA ASN A 100 10.32 7.06 -2.02
C ASN A 100 9.75 5.69 -1.62
N LEU A 101 9.39 4.83 -2.57
CA LEU A 101 8.97 3.45 -2.31
C LEU A 101 10.10 2.62 -1.69
N LEU A 102 11.32 2.74 -2.21
CA LEU A 102 12.49 2.07 -1.64
C LEU A 102 12.78 2.54 -0.22
N ASP A 103 12.72 3.85 0.03
CA ASP A 103 12.93 4.42 1.36
C ASP A 103 11.87 3.92 2.35
N LEU A 104 10.60 3.94 1.93
CA LEU A 104 9.49 3.47 2.77
C LEU A 104 9.59 1.98 3.09
N THR A 105 9.96 1.13 2.12
CA THR A 105 10.11 -0.31 2.33
C THR A 105 11.30 -0.61 3.25
N PHE A 106 12.42 0.09 3.09
CA PHE A 106 13.55 0.02 3.98
C PHE A 106 13.16 0.39 5.42
N LEU A 107 12.52 1.54 5.62
CA LEU A 107 12.04 1.99 6.93
C LEU A 107 11.04 1.02 7.56
N THR A 108 10.14 0.44 6.76
CA THR A 108 9.16 -0.54 7.24
C THR A 108 9.83 -1.83 7.70
N SER A 109 10.82 -2.32 6.95
CA SER A 109 11.62 -3.49 7.36
C SER A 109 12.35 -3.24 8.68
N LEU A 110 12.92 -2.04 8.89
CA LEU A 110 13.54 -1.64 10.15
C LEU A 110 12.55 -1.54 11.31
N LYS A 111 11.31 -1.10 11.07
CA LYS A 111 10.25 -1.09 12.10
C LYS A 111 9.84 -2.51 12.49
N LEU A 112 9.77 -3.44 11.54
CA LEU A 112 9.47 -4.86 11.80
C LEU A 112 10.59 -5.54 12.59
N THR A 113 11.87 -5.28 12.28
CA THR A 113 13.00 -5.81 13.07
C THR A 113 13.03 -5.22 14.48
N LYS A 114 12.64 -3.95 14.67
CA LYS A 114 12.47 -3.33 15.99
C LYS A 114 11.28 -3.88 16.80
N LYS A 115 10.15 -4.22 16.16
CA LYS A 115 9.01 -4.88 16.82
C LYS A 115 9.32 -6.34 17.19
N GLY A 116 10.07 -7.07 16.36
CA GLY A 116 10.47 -8.47 16.62
C GLY A 116 11.67 -8.65 17.57
N SER A 117 12.44 -7.60 17.85
CA SER A 117 13.65 -7.68 18.69
C SER A 117 13.36 -7.66 20.20
N ASN A 118 12.14 -7.38 20.66
CA ASN A 118 11.92 -7.26 22.10
C ASN A 118 12.00 -8.61 22.86
N ALA A 119 11.81 -9.75 22.18
CA ALA A 119 11.95 -11.09 22.79
C ALA A 119 13.28 -11.76 22.43
N PHE A 120 13.66 -11.77 21.15
CA PHE A 120 14.88 -12.43 20.67
C PHE A 120 16.15 -11.69 21.12
N PHE A 121 16.17 -10.35 21.06
CA PHE A 121 17.32 -9.54 21.49
C PHE A 121 17.49 -9.56 23.01
N LYS A 122 16.38 -9.61 23.78
CA LYS A 122 16.43 -9.81 25.24
C LYS A 122 16.98 -11.19 25.60
N TYR A 123 16.61 -12.25 24.87
CA TYR A 123 17.16 -13.59 25.08
C TYR A 123 18.66 -13.65 24.76
N PHE A 124 19.10 -13.02 23.67
CA PHE A 124 20.51 -13.03 23.26
C PHE A 124 21.41 -12.21 24.22
N ILE A 125 20.97 -11.03 24.67
CA ILE A 125 21.71 -10.21 25.63
C ILE A 125 21.76 -10.86 27.03
N ARG A 126 20.71 -11.59 27.43
CA ARG A 126 20.66 -12.27 28.73
C ARG A 126 21.58 -13.49 28.82
N ASN A 127 21.87 -14.15 27.69
CA ASN A 127 22.76 -15.31 27.63
C ASN A 127 24.19 -14.98 27.19
N ALA A 128 24.49 -13.73 26.82
CA ALA A 128 25.85 -13.27 26.48
C ALA A 128 26.65 -12.74 27.70
N LYS A 129 26.15 -12.95 28.92
CA LYS A 129 26.82 -12.61 30.19
C LYS A 129 26.90 -13.78 31.17
N GLN A 130 26.92 -15.01 30.66
CA GLN A 130 27.32 -16.20 31.42
C GLN A 130 28.54 -16.84 30.77
#